data_AF-A0A3S8W5W0-F1
#
_entry.id   AF-A0A3S8W5W0-F1
#
_cell.length_a   1.000
_cell.length_b   1.000
_cell.length_c   1.000
_cell.angle_alpha   90.00
_cell.angle_beta   90.00
_cell.angle_gamma   90.00
#
_symmetry.space_group_name_H-M   'P 1'
#
loop_
_entity.id
_entity.type
_entity.pdbx_description
1 polymer ?
#
loop_
_entity_poly.entity_id
_entity_poly.type
_entity_poly.pdbx_seq_one_letter_code
_entity_poly.pdbx_strand_id
1 'polypeptide(L)' 'MADLQTTPDLEGVDVAELIEAINDPAKAQGLMDAHGWTQDDLLARAEAVSKQLTAAISNVNVV' A
#
# COMPACT_ATOMS: atom_id res chain seq x y z
N MET A 1 -19.19 9.46 -14.45
CA MET A 1 -18.59 8.13 -14.52
C MET A 1 -17.63 8.07 -13.35
N ALA A 2 -17.74 7.08 -12.47
CA ALA A 2 -16.96 7.06 -11.24
C ALA A 2 -15.48 6.88 -11.57
N ASP A 3 -14.66 7.88 -11.28
CA ASP A 3 -13.23 7.70 -11.10
C ASP A 3 -13.06 6.79 -9.87
N LEU A 4 -13.05 5.48 -10.13
CA LEU A 4 -12.61 4.46 -9.17
C LEU A 4 -11.12 4.70 -8.97
N GLN A 5 -10.81 5.67 -8.11
CA GLN A 5 -9.58 5.71 -7.36
C GLN A 5 -9.50 4.35 -6.68
N THR A 6 -8.79 3.43 -7.33
CA THR A 6 -8.69 2.04 -6.91
C THR A 6 -7.71 2.07 -5.75
N THR A 7 -8.11 2.62 -4.60
CA THR A 7 -7.31 2.52 -3.38
C THR A 7 -6.94 1.05 -3.26
N PRO A 8 -5.65 0.72 -3.11
CA PRO A 8 -5.27 -0.66 -2.93
C PRO A 8 -6.14 -1.20 -1.80
N ASP A 9 -6.76 -2.36 -2.02
CA ASP A 9 -7.55 -2.99 -0.98
C ASP A 9 -6.56 -3.45 0.09
N LEU A 10 -6.26 -2.52 1.00
CA LEU A 10 -5.34 -2.71 2.11
C LEU A 10 -6.07 -3.32 3.31
N GLU A 11 -7.28 -3.84 3.11
CA GLU A 11 -8.11 -4.44 4.16
C GLU A 11 -8.26 -3.54 5.41
N GLY A 12 -8.31 -2.22 5.19
CA GLY A 12 -8.40 -1.22 6.26
C GLY A 12 -7.07 -0.73 6.83
N VAL A 13 -5.92 -1.19 6.33
CA VAL A 13 -4.59 -0.70 6.70
C VAL A 13 -4.29 0.61 5.99
N ASP A 14 -3.87 1.63 6.74
CA ASP A 14 -3.43 2.88 6.18
C ASP A 14 -2.15 2.73 5.37
N VAL A 15 -2.05 3.44 4.25
CA VAL A 15 -0.83 3.47 3.42
C VAL A 15 0.40 3.86 4.25
N ALA A 16 0.23 4.79 5.19
CA ALA A 16 1.29 5.20 6.09
C ALA A 16 1.79 4.04 6.96
N GLU A 17 0.86 3.28 7.56
CA GLU A 17 1.21 2.10 8.37
C GLU A 17 1.89 1.01 7.55
N LEU A 18 1.43 0.78 6.31
CA LEU A 18 2.07 -0.15 5.39
C LEU A 18 3.51 0.29 5.05
N ILE A 19 3.73 1.57 4.77
CA ILE A 19 5.07 2.11 4.50
C ILE A 19 5.97 1.99 5.72
N GLU A 20 5.45 2.31 6.91
CA GLU A 20 6.19 2.12 8.16
C GLU A 20 6.54 0.66 8.40
N ALA A 21 5.63 -0.27 8.11
CA ALA A 21 5.87 -1.70 8.21
C ALA A 21 6.96 -2.20 7.28
N ILE A 22 7.08 -1.67 6.05
CA ILE A 22 8.22 -2.03 5.16
C ILE A 22 9.56 -1.61 5.78
N ASN A 23 9.58 -0.46 6.46
CA ASN A 23 10.80 0.11 7.04
C ASN A 23 11.10 -0.43 8.45
N ASP A 24 10.09 -0.97 9.13
CA ASP A 24 10.18 -1.50 10.48
C ASP A 24 9.67 -2.96 10.54
N PRO A 25 10.59 -3.94 10.72
CA PRO A 25 10.23 -5.35 10.68
C PRO A 25 9.30 -5.78 11.82
N ALA A 26 9.28 -5.07 12.96
CA ALA A 26 8.36 -5.38 14.05
C ALA A 26 6.93 -4.96 13.69
N LYS A 27 6.77 -3.81 13.02
CA LYS A 27 5.48 -3.40 12.46
C LYS A 27 5.01 -4.31 11.31
N ALA A 28 5.91 -4.73 10.42
CA ALA A 28 5.58 -5.74 9.41
C ALA A 28 5.04 -7.02 10.04
N GLN A 29 5.71 -7.54 11.07
CA GLN A 29 5.24 -8.73 11.76
C GLN A 29 3.87 -8.50 12.40
N GLY A 30 3.64 -7.34 13.03
CA GLY A 30 2.35 -6.99 13.60
C GLY A 30 1.21 -6.97 12.57
N LEU A 31 1.43 -6.41 11.38
CA LEU A 31 0.45 -6.42 10.30
C LEU A 31 0.25 -7.83 9.72
N MET A 32 1.33 -8.59 9.56
CA MET A 32 1.26 -9.99 9.12
C MET A 32 0.42 -10.85 10.08
N ASP A 33 0.63 -10.72 11.38
CA ASP A 33 -0.15 -11.45 12.38
C ASP A 33 -1.61 -10.95 12.47
N ALA A 34 -1.84 -9.63 12.39
CA ALA A 34 -3.18 -9.05 12.49
C ALA A 34 -4.08 -9.37 11.29
N HIS A 35 -3.49 -9.42 10.09
CA HIS A 35 -4.22 -9.65 8.83
C HIS A 35 -3.99 -11.05 8.25
N GLY A 36 -3.16 -11.88 8.89
CA GLY A 36 -2.77 -13.20 8.38
C GLY A 36 -1.95 -13.13 7.08
N TRP A 37 -1.28 -12.01 6.84
CA TRP A 37 -0.50 -11.79 5.63
C TRP A 37 0.86 -12.46 5.69
N THR A 38 1.39 -12.79 4.52
CA THR A 38 2.79 -13.17 4.35
C THR A 38 3.67 -11.94 4.08
N GLN A 39 4.98 -12.13 4.16
CA GLN A 39 5.93 -11.07 3.80
C GLN A 39 5.80 -10.68 2.31
N ASP A 40 5.50 -11.65 1.45
CA ASP A 40 5.27 -11.44 0.01
C ASP A 40 4.00 -10.61 -0.23
N ASP A 41 2.93 -10.92 0.51
CA ASP A 41 1.68 -10.16 0.54
C ASP A 41 1.88 -8.69 0.92
N LEU A 42 2.70 -8.43 1.95
CA LEU A 42 3.00 -7.09 2.43
C LEU A 42 3.81 -6.31 1.39
N LEU A 43 4.77 -6.96 0.75
CA LEU A 43 5.58 -6.38 -0.32
C LEU A 43 4.74 -6.09 -1.59
N ALA A 44 3.86 -7.01 -1.99
CA ALA A 44 2.98 -6.83 -3.13
C ALA A 44 2.02 -5.64 -2.94
N ARG A 45 1.47 -5.49 -1.72
CA ARG A 45 0.64 -4.34 -1.34
C ARG A 45 1.44 -3.04 -1.37
N ALA A 46 2.67 -3.06 -0.85
CA ALA A 46 3.57 -1.90 -0.88
C ALA A 46 3.94 -1.46 -2.31
N GLU A 47 4.20 -2.42 -3.20
CA GLU A 47 4.45 -2.15 -4.61
C GLU A 47 3.21 -1.59 -5.31
N ALA A 48 2.02 -2.10 -4.99
CA ALA A 48 0.78 -1.59 -5.55
C ALA A 48 0.56 -0.11 -5.16
N VAL A 49 0.77 0.23 -3.89
CA VAL A 49 0.76 1.62 -3.40
C VAL A 49 1.78 2.48 -4.16
N SER A 50 3.02 2.00 -4.29
CA SER A 50 4.09 2.75 -4.96
C SER A 50 3.81 2.99 -6.45
N LYS A 51 3.27 1.98 -7.15
CA LYS A 51 2.86 2.10 -8.56
C LYS A 51 1.71 3.10 -8.72
N GLN A 52 0.76 3.11 -7.79
CA GLN A 52 -0.33 4.07 -7.82
C GLN A 52 0.11 5.50 -7.51
N LEU A 53 0.98 5.69 -6.51
CA LEU A 53 1.54 7.01 -6.22
C LEU A 53 2.29 7.56 -7.43
N THR A 54 3.09 6.71 -8.09
CA THR A 54 3.77 7.06 -9.34
C THR A 54 2.79 7.45 -10.42
N ALA A 55 1.74 6.66 -10.64
CA ALA A 55 0.70 6.97 -11.62
C ALA A 55 -0.05 8.28 -11.29
N ALA A 56 -0.37 8.52 -10.03
CA ALA A 56 -1.02 9.74 -9.56
C ALA A 56 -0.14 10.97 -9.79
N ILE A 57 1.15 10.90 -9.43
CA ILE A 57 2.12 11.98 -9.67
C ILE A 57 2.28 12.25 -11.17
N SER A 58 2.39 11.19 -11.98
CA SER A 58 2.45 11.33 -13.44
C SER A 58 1.20 12.00 -14.00
N ASN A 59 0.02 11.73 -13.44
CA ASN A 59 -1.24 12.33 -13.87
C ASN A 59 -1.40 13.80 -13.43
N VAL A 60 -0.71 14.23 -12.36
CA VAL A 60 -0.67 15.62 -11.90
C VAL A 60 0.21 16.51 -12.79
N ASN A 61 1.18 15.94 -13.51
CA ASN A 61 2.12 16.68 -14.35
C ASN A 61 1.67 16.82 -15.83
N VAL A 62 0.40 16.51 -16.14
CA VAL A 62 -0.16 16.61 -17.52
C VAL A 62 -1.21 17.71 -17.69
N VAL A 63 -1.31 18.64 -16.73
CA VAL A 63 -2.18 19.83 -16.80
C VAL A 63 -1.39 21.10 -17.06
#